data_AF-A0A8B6DY83-F1
#
_entry.id   AF-A0A8B6DY83-F1
#
_cell.length_a   1.000
_cell.length_b   1.000
_cell.length_c   1.000
_cell.angle_alpha   90.00
_cell.angle_beta   90.00
_cell.angle_gamma   90.00
#
_symmetry.space_group_name_H-M   'P 1'
#
loop_
_entity.id
_entity.type
_entity.pdbx_description
1 polymer ?
#
loop_
_entity_poly.entity_id
_entity_poly.type
_entity_poly.pdbx_seq_one_letter_code
_entity_poly.pdbx_strand_id
1 'polypeptide(L)'
;MEVTRKNFREILPDVGKAIKECCFIAIDGEFSGLDAANHSHIAPFDTHEERYGKVKKSCSDFLMFQVGICTFQFNKKTERYEARPFNFYVFPRPHSRAAPDLRFLCQASSIDFLASQGFNFNKVFLEGISYLTPEQEGKLREVLAQKHGEVSLFSSPAFTTPGTDEQAGVTKGPIHIPDEQKAFINQNCELIQNFMDDPAKVTLNLPPSNGFQRKLLYQTIRQKFSGVHLETTTGEKKERFIVVTRVKSEDELKKKEKEKQAKEIVR
;
A
#
# COMPACT_ATOMS: atom_id res chain seq x y z
N MET A 1 -21.80 7.34 11.43
CA MET A 1 -21.06 7.86 10.26
C MET A 1 -20.63 6.68 9.40
N GLU A 2 -20.80 6.77 8.09
CA GLU A 2 -20.44 5.71 7.15
C GLU A 2 -18.97 5.88 6.74
N VAL A 3 -18.12 4.93 7.13
CA VAL A 3 -16.67 5.00 6.89
C VAL A 3 -16.28 3.96 5.86
N THR A 4 -15.79 4.43 4.71
CA THR A 4 -15.32 3.63 3.58
C THR A 4 -13.90 4.04 3.21
N ARG A 5 -13.26 3.35 2.26
CA ARG A 5 -11.90 3.70 1.81
C ARG A 5 -11.78 5.13 1.28
N LYS A 6 -12.89 5.75 0.85
CA LYS A 6 -12.91 7.10 0.28
C LYS A 6 -12.67 8.17 1.33
N ASN A 7 -13.16 7.97 2.56
CA ASN A 7 -13.12 8.96 3.64
C ASN A 7 -12.36 8.48 4.89
N PHE A 8 -11.94 7.21 4.95
CA PHE A 8 -11.27 6.63 6.10
C PHE A 8 -10.07 7.45 6.58
N ARG A 9 -9.20 7.91 5.67
CA ARG A 9 -7.99 8.68 6.02
C ARG A 9 -8.31 10.03 6.64
N GLU A 10 -9.37 10.68 6.16
CA GLU A 10 -9.79 12.01 6.62
C GLU A 10 -10.46 11.93 7.99
N ILE A 11 -11.25 10.87 8.23
CA ILE A 11 -12.03 10.66 9.46
C ILE A 11 -11.21 10.01 10.58
N LEU A 12 -10.11 9.31 10.26
CA LEU A 12 -9.31 8.57 11.24
C LEU A 12 -8.86 9.41 12.46
N PRO A 13 -8.43 10.70 12.32
CA PRO A 13 -8.13 11.55 13.46
C PRO A 13 -9.32 11.75 14.41
N ASP A 14 -10.53 11.95 13.86
CA ASP A 14 -11.75 12.17 14.64
C ASP A 14 -12.19 10.89 15.36
N VAL A 15 -12.08 9.73 14.70
CA VAL A 15 -12.30 8.43 15.33
C VAL A 15 -11.32 8.22 16.48
N GLY A 16 -10.03 8.50 16.24
CA GLY A 16 -8.99 8.38 17.26
C GLY A 16 -9.24 9.31 18.46
N LYS A 17 -9.72 10.53 18.21
CA LYS A 17 -10.14 11.46 19.26
C LYS A 17 -11.35 10.92 20.04
N ALA A 18 -12.39 10.46 19.35
CA ALA A 18 -13.58 9.90 19.98
C ALA A 18 -13.28 8.70 20.88
N ILE A 19 -12.40 7.78 20.42
CA ILE A 19 -11.94 6.64 21.20
C ILE A 19 -11.17 7.08 22.45
N LYS A 20 -10.25 8.04 22.32
CA LYS A 20 -9.46 8.55 23.45
C LYS A 20 -10.29 9.27 24.50
N GLU A 21 -11.32 10.00 24.05
CA GLU A 21 -12.14 10.83 24.94
C GLU A 21 -13.23 10.04 25.64
N CYS A 22 -13.70 8.93 25.06
CA CYS A 22 -14.87 8.19 25.56
C CYS A 22 -14.63 7.45 26.88
N CYS A 23 -15.73 7.15 27.57
CA CYS A 23 -15.75 6.33 28.77
C CYS A 23 -15.76 4.82 28.45
N PHE A 24 -16.50 4.43 27.41
CA PHE A 24 -16.58 3.07 26.92
C PHE A 24 -16.99 3.01 25.45
N ILE A 25 -16.84 1.83 24.86
CA ILE A 25 -17.14 1.55 23.46
C ILE A 25 -18.09 0.34 23.39
N ALA A 26 -19.10 0.43 22.53
CA ALA A 26 -19.87 -0.72 22.08
C ALA A 26 -19.45 -1.09 20.65
N ILE A 27 -19.32 -2.38 20.36
CA ILE A 27 -18.96 -2.89 19.04
C ILE A 27 -20.01 -3.89 18.57
N ASP A 28 -20.21 -3.94 17.26
CA ASP A 28 -21.05 -4.92 16.58
C ASP A 28 -20.49 -5.22 15.18
N GLY A 29 -20.83 -6.36 14.60
CA GLY A 29 -20.26 -6.81 13.34
C GLY A 29 -21.29 -7.47 12.43
N GLU A 30 -21.23 -7.14 11.14
CA GLU A 30 -22.03 -7.81 10.12
C GLU A 30 -21.18 -8.79 9.32
N PHE A 31 -21.71 -9.99 9.11
CA PHE A 31 -20.99 -11.11 8.52
C PHE A 31 -21.59 -11.53 7.18
N SER A 32 -20.74 -12.04 6.28
CA SER A 32 -21.18 -12.64 5.01
C SER A 32 -21.93 -13.97 5.20
N GLY A 33 -21.88 -14.54 6.41
CA GLY A 33 -22.59 -15.74 6.83
C GLY A 33 -22.27 -16.10 8.26
N LEU A 34 -22.98 -17.08 8.81
CA LEU A 34 -22.87 -17.48 10.22
C LEU A 34 -22.47 -18.95 10.37
N ASP A 35 -22.96 -19.83 9.49
CA ASP A 35 -22.73 -21.27 9.61
C ASP A 35 -22.39 -21.89 8.25
N ALA A 36 -21.22 -22.51 8.17
CA ALA A 36 -20.80 -23.27 7.01
C ALA A 36 -21.31 -24.71 7.19
N ALA A 37 -22.26 -25.12 6.34
CA ALA A 37 -23.04 -26.36 6.41
C ALA A 37 -22.24 -27.68 6.57
N ASN A 38 -20.91 -27.64 6.45
CA ASN A 38 -20.02 -28.80 6.53
C ASN A 38 -19.35 -28.97 7.92
N HIS A 39 -19.76 -28.19 8.92
CA HIS A 39 -19.16 -28.21 10.25
C HIS A 39 -20.04 -28.89 11.29
N SER A 40 -19.39 -29.60 12.23
CA SER A 40 -20.06 -30.33 13.30
C SER A 40 -20.98 -29.40 14.10
N HIS A 41 -22.27 -29.72 14.16
CA HIS A 41 -23.24 -28.94 14.90
C HIS A 41 -22.81 -28.73 16.36
N ILE A 42 -23.04 -27.52 16.85
CA ILE A 42 -22.86 -27.16 18.26
C ILE A 42 -23.87 -27.95 19.09
N ALA A 43 -23.38 -28.77 20.00
CA ALA A 43 -24.22 -29.60 20.86
C ALA A 43 -24.43 -28.92 22.23
N PRO A 44 -25.58 -29.16 22.90
CA PRO A 44 -25.85 -28.59 24.22
C PRO A 44 -24.81 -28.95 25.29
N PHE A 45 -24.20 -30.12 25.16
CA PHE A 45 -23.22 -30.67 26.12
C PHE A 45 -21.76 -30.50 25.68
N ASP A 46 -21.50 -29.71 24.64
CA ASP A 46 -20.12 -29.37 24.26
C ASP A 46 -19.41 -28.69 25.44
N THR A 47 -18.20 -29.15 25.76
CA THR A 47 -17.27 -28.41 26.59
C THR A 47 -16.93 -27.06 25.93
N HIS A 48 -16.40 -26.11 26.72
CA HIS A 48 -16.00 -24.81 26.19
C HIS A 48 -14.99 -24.92 25.03
N GLU A 49 -14.05 -25.86 25.12
CA GLU A 49 -13.06 -26.12 24.08
C GLU A 49 -13.68 -26.69 22.81
N GLU A 50 -14.57 -27.68 22.93
CA GLU A 50 -15.28 -28.25 21.77
C GLU A 50 -16.14 -27.21 21.07
N ARG A 51 -16.87 -26.40 21.84
CA ARG A 51 -17.69 -25.32 21.30
C ARG A 51 -16.85 -24.29 20.58
N TYR A 52 -15.73 -23.85 21.15
CA TYR A 52 -14.80 -22.93 20.50
C TYR A 52 -14.28 -23.53 19.20
N GLY A 53 -13.84 -24.79 19.21
CA GLY A 53 -13.34 -25.48 18.02
C GLY A 53 -14.38 -25.54 16.90
N LYS A 54 -15.62 -25.87 17.22
CA LYS A 54 -16.73 -25.91 16.25
C LYS A 54 -17.07 -24.54 15.70
N VAL A 55 -17.23 -23.53 16.57
CA VAL A 55 -17.56 -22.16 16.16
C VAL A 55 -16.44 -21.60 15.29
N LYS A 56 -15.19 -21.69 15.74
CA LYS A 56 -14.02 -21.23 14.98
C LYS A 56 -14.01 -21.84 13.59
N LYS A 57 -14.20 -23.16 13.48
CA LYS A 57 -14.18 -23.86 12.20
C LYS A 57 -15.34 -23.43 11.29
N SER A 58 -16.53 -23.22 11.86
CA SER A 58 -17.71 -22.81 11.08
C SER A 58 -17.67 -21.35 10.61
N CYS A 59 -17.19 -20.42 11.44
CA CYS A 59 -17.25 -19.00 11.12
C CYS A 59 -16.01 -18.45 10.38
N SER A 60 -14.85 -19.14 10.43
CA SER A 60 -13.58 -18.63 9.88
C SER A 60 -13.58 -18.44 8.36
N ASP A 61 -14.48 -19.11 7.64
CA ASP A 61 -14.61 -18.96 6.18
C ASP A 61 -15.47 -17.76 5.77
N PHE A 62 -16.20 -17.15 6.71
CA PHE A 62 -17.02 -15.96 6.46
C PHE A 62 -16.27 -14.67 6.78
N LEU A 63 -16.64 -13.61 6.08
CA LEU A 63 -16.04 -12.30 6.23
C LEU A 63 -16.92 -11.45 7.15
N MET A 64 -16.31 -10.86 8.19
CA MET A 64 -16.89 -9.68 8.86
C MET A 64 -16.61 -8.46 7.98
N PHE A 65 -17.62 -7.95 7.29
CA PHE A 65 -17.45 -6.90 6.27
C PHE A 65 -17.97 -5.51 6.67
N GLN A 66 -18.63 -5.41 7.83
CA GLN A 66 -18.97 -4.15 8.47
C GLN A 66 -18.69 -4.27 9.95
N VAL A 67 -18.06 -3.25 10.53
CA VAL A 67 -17.82 -3.14 11.96
C VAL A 67 -18.47 -1.86 12.46
N GLY A 68 -19.49 -2.01 13.29
CA GLY A 68 -20.10 -0.93 14.05
C GLY A 68 -19.27 -0.63 15.28
N ILE A 69 -18.87 0.63 15.48
CA ILE A 69 -18.20 1.10 16.69
C ILE A 69 -18.94 2.32 17.18
N CYS A 70 -19.42 2.29 18.42
CA CYS A 70 -20.06 3.44 19.06
C CYS A 70 -19.30 3.82 20.33
N THR A 71 -18.77 5.04 20.35
CA THR A 71 -18.08 5.58 21.53
C THR A 71 -19.06 6.37 22.38
N PHE A 72 -19.02 6.18 23.71
CA PHE A 72 -19.91 6.88 24.64
C PHE A 72 -19.12 7.76 25.59
N GLN A 73 -19.40 9.07 25.57
CA GLN A 73 -18.78 10.02 26.48
C GLN A 73 -19.80 10.63 27.42
N PHE A 74 -19.52 10.61 28.73
CA PHE A 74 -20.41 11.25 29.70
C PHE A 74 -20.16 12.75 29.74
N ASN A 75 -21.19 13.54 29.43
CA ASN A 75 -21.15 14.99 29.55
C ASN A 75 -21.65 15.41 30.94
N LYS A 76 -20.73 15.83 31.81
CA LYS A 76 -21.03 16.25 33.18
C LYS A 76 -21.95 17.47 33.29
N LYS A 77 -22.00 18.34 32.27
CA LYS A 77 -22.85 19.54 32.31
C LYS A 77 -24.32 19.21 32.01
N THR A 78 -24.54 18.26 31.11
CA THR A 78 -25.89 17.84 30.70
C THR A 78 -26.36 16.57 31.39
N GLU A 79 -25.48 15.93 32.17
CA GLU A 79 -25.68 14.65 32.86
C GLU A 79 -26.16 13.53 31.93
N ARG A 80 -25.67 13.52 30.68
CA ARG A 80 -26.06 12.57 29.63
C ARG A 80 -24.85 11.97 28.93
N TYR A 81 -25.04 10.79 28.36
CA TYR A 81 -24.08 10.20 27.43
C TYR A 81 -24.26 10.77 26.03
N GLU A 82 -23.15 11.17 25.43
CA GLU A 82 -23.04 11.49 24.01
C GLU A 82 -22.48 10.28 23.27
N ALA A 83 -23.27 9.73 22.37
CA ALA A 83 -22.90 8.59 21.53
C ALA A 83 -22.35 9.07 20.18
N ARG A 84 -21.24 8.47 19.72
CA ARG A 84 -20.70 8.70 18.37
C ARG A 84 -20.56 7.37 17.64
N PRO A 85 -21.55 6.99 16.81
CA PRO A 85 -21.53 5.74 16.06
C PRO A 85 -20.77 5.87 14.72
N PHE A 86 -19.99 4.84 14.39
CA PHE A 86 -19.20 4.69 13.16
C PHE A 86 -19.46 3.31 12.56
N ASN A 87 -19.74 3.25 11.26
CA ASN A 87 -19.93 2.02 10.51
C ASN A 87 -18.76 1.87 9.54
N PHE A 88 -17.80 1.01 9.86
CA PHE A 88 -16.64 0.76 9.02
C PHE A 88 -16.94 -0.38 8.05
N TYR A 89 -16.92 -0.09 6.76
CA TYR A 89 -17.01 -1.12 5.73
C TYR A 89 -15.61 -1.61 5.39
N VAL A 90 -15.34 -2.90 5.57
CA VAL A 90 -14.01 -3.48 5.40
C VAL A 90 -14.03 -4.58 4.34
N PHE A 91 -12.95 -4.68 3.55
CA PHE A 91 -12.82 -5.71 2.53
C PHE A 91 -11.35 -6.03 2.26
N PRO A 92 -10.94 -7.32 2.26
CA PRO A 92 -9.55 -7.76 2.12
C PRO A 92 -9.07 -7.66 0.66
N ARG A 93 -9.02 -6.44 0.13
CA ARG A 93 -8.56 -6.18 -1.24
C ARG A 93 -7.04 -6.43 -1.35
N PRO A 94 -6.57 -7.29 -2.26
CA PRO A 94 -5.14 -7.46 -2.48
C PRO A 94 -4.55 -6.19 -3.09
N HIS A 95 -3.59 -5.57 -2.40
CA HIS A 95 -2.96 -4.32 -2.84
C HIS A 95 -1.77 -4.54 -3.79
N SER A 96 -1.18 -5.73 -3.79
CA SER A 96 -0.11 -6.10 -4.71
C SER A 96 -0.15 -7.60 -5.02
N ARG A 97 0.62 -8.06 -6.01
CA ARG A 97 0.79 -9.51 -6.29
C ARG A 97 1.38 -10.30 -5.12
N ALA A 98 2.06 -9.61 -4.19
CA ALA A 98 2.60 -10.22 -2.98
C ALA A 98 1.61 -10.18 -1.80
N ALA A 99 0.49 -9.46 -1.94
CA ALA A 99 -0.53 -9.41 -0.91
C ALA A 99 -1.37 -10.70 -0.94
N PRO A 100 -1.86 -11.18 0.22
CA PRO A 100 -2.77 -12.30 0.28
C PRO A 100 -4.04 -12.03 -0.54
N ASP A 101 -4.47 -13.02 -1.32
CA ASP A 101 -5.75 -13.02 -2.03
C ASP A 101 -6.73 -13.92 -1.27
N LEU A 102 -7.56 -13.30 -0.42
CA LEU A 102 -8.43 -14.02 0.49
C LEU A 102 -9.68 -14.54 -0.24
N ARG A 103 -9.98 -15.82 -0.03
CA ARG A 103 -11.26 -16.43 -0.41
C ARG A 103 -12.17 -16.50 0.82
N PHE A 104 -13.43 -16.13 0.65
CA PHE A 104 -14.43 -16.18 1.71
C PHE A 104 -15.75 -16.73 1.15
N LEU A 105 -16.62 -17.19 2.04
CA LEU A 105 -17.95 -17.70 1.73
C LEU A 105 -19.03 -16.63 1.96
N CYS A 106 -20.14 -16.76 1.25
CA CYS A 106 -21.36 -16.00 1.52
C CYS A 106 -22.50 -16.98 1.74
N GLN A 107 -23.26 -16.79 2.82
CA GLN A 107 -24.46 -17.56 3.11
C GLN A 107 -25.67 -16.81 2.55
N ALA A 108 -26.43 -17.45 1.66
CA ALA A 108 -27.54 -16.82 0.94
C ALA A 108 -28.56 -16.16 1.88
N SER A 109 -28.93 -16.83 2.98
CA SER A 109 -29.89 -16.29 3.96
C SER A 109 -29.36 -15.05 4.70
N SER A 110 -28.06 -15.00 4.99
CA SER A 110 -27.45 -13.83 5.66
C SER A 110 -27.39 -12.63 4.72
N ILE A 111 -27.05 -12.87 3.45
CA ILE A 111 -27.05 -11.83 2.41
C ILE A 111 -28.48 -11.31 2.16
N ASP A 112 -29.47 -12.20 2.08
CA ASP A 112 -30.88 -11.83 1.93
C ASP A 112 -31.40 -10.99 3.11
N PHE A 113 -31.09 -11.42 4.35
CA PHE A 113 -31.43 -10.66 5.55
C PHE A 113 -30.83 -9.25 5.51
N LEU A 114 -29.53 -9.11 5.23
CA LEU A 114 -28.88 -7.81 5.15
C LEU A 114 -29.45 -6.95 4.02
N ALA A 115 -29.74 -7.54 2.86
CA ALA A 115 -30.41 -6.85 1.75
C ALA A 115 -31.79 -6.31 2.18
N SER A 116 -32.56 -7.10 2.94
CA SER A 116 -33.88 -6.69 3.47
C SER A 116 -33.80 -5.51 4.44
N GLN A 117 -32.67 -5.35 5.13
CA GLN A 117 -32.40 -4.22 6.03
C GLN A 117 -31.79 -3.00 5.30
N GLY A 118 -31.69 -3.03 3.97
CA GLY A 118 -31.13 -1.93 3.18
C GLY A 118 -29.61 -1.84 3.20
N PHE A 119 -28.91 -2.93 3.56
CA PHE A 119 -27.45 -2.98 3.53
C PHE A 119 -26.92 -2.74 2.12
N ASN A 120 -26.00 -1.79 1.98
CA ASN A 120 -25.41 -1.45 0.69
C ASN A 120 -24.08 -2.19 0.48
N PHE A 121 -24.14 -3.34 -0.19
CA PHE A 121 -22.99 -4.18 -0.51
C PHE A 121 -21.91 -3.49 -1.36
N ASN A 122 -22.25 -2.43 -2.11
CA ASN A 122 -21.24 -1.66 -2.86
C ASN A 122 -20.24 -0.97 -1.91
N LYS A 123 -20.69 -0.57 -0.71
CA LYS A 123 -19.80 0.01 0.30
C LYS A 123 -18.76 -0.99 0.80
N VAL A 124 -19.05 -2.29 0.76
CA VAL A 124 -18.09 -3.37 1.02
C VAL A 124 -17.23 -3.65 -0.21
N PHE A 125 -17.83 -4.14 -1.29
CA PHE A 125 -17.07 -4.77 -2.38
C PHE A 125 -16.35 -3.74 -3.28
N LEU A 126 -16.88 -2.53 -3.40
CA LEU A 126 -16.25 -1.44 -4.17
C LEU A 126 -15.44 -0.52 -3.26
N GLU A 127 -16.01 -0.17 -2.11
CA GLU A 127 -15.47 0.90 -1.24
C GLU A 127 -14.88 0.41 0.08
N GLY A 128 -14.80 -0.90 0.31
CA GLY A 128 -14.31 -1.45 1.58
C GLY A 128 -12.88 -1.01 1.89
N ILE A 129 -12.67 -0.66 3.16
CA ILE A 129 -11.37 -0.35 3.74
C ILE A 129 -10.54 -1.64 3.77
N SER A 130 -9.35 -1.60 3.20
CA SER A 130 -8.43 -2.73 3.21
C SER A 130 -7.76 -2.86 4.57
N TYR A 131 -7.46 -4.10 4.97
CA TYR A 131 -6.83 -4.43 6.24
C TYR A 131 -5.83 -5.57 6.05
N LEU A 132 -4.92 -5.70 7.01
CA LEU A 132 -3.91 -6.76 7.09
C LEU A 132 -3.88 -7.27 8.53
N THR A 133 -3.56 -8.54 8.71
CA THR A 133 -3.15 -9.04 10.02
C THR A 133 -1.72 -8.58 10.34
N PRO A 134 -1.31 -8.57 11.62
CA PRO A 134 0.06 -8.22 11.99
C PRO A 134 1.14 -9.06 11.27
N GLU A 135 0.87 -10.35 11.05
CA GLU A 135 1.77 -11.25 10.32
C GLU A 135 1.86 -10.87 8.83
N GLN A 136 0.73 -10.59 8.18
CA GLN A 136 0.70 -10.17 6.78
C GLN A 136 1.39 -8.82 6.58
N GLU A 137 1.18 -7.89 7.51
CA GLU A 137 1.87 -6.59 7.52
C GLU A 137 3.38 -6.78 7.62
N GLY A 138 3.86 -7.61 8.55
CA GLY A 138 5.28 -7.91 8.71
C GLY A 138 5.92 -8.44 7.42
N LYS A 139 5.31 -9.48 6.82
CA LYS A 139 5.77 -10.07 5.55
C LYS A 139 5.79 -9.04 4.42
N LEU A 140 4.75 -8.22 4.29
CA LEU A 140 4.70 -7.19 3.26
C LEU A 140 5.76 -6.11 3.46
N ARG A 141 6.02 -5.70 4.71
CA ARG A 141 7.10 -4.76 5.03
C ARG A 141 8.47 -5.33 4.67
N GLU A 142 8.72 -6.60 4.94
CA GLU A 142 9.96 -7.28 4.57
C GLU A 142 10.14 -7.36 3.05
N VAL A 143 9.10 -7.78 2.32
CA VAL A 143 9.14 -7.83 0.85
C VAL A 143 9.39 -6.43 0.26
N LEU A 144 8.77 -5.40 0.81
CA LEU A 144 9.01 -4.02 0.39
C LEU A 144 10.45 -3.57 0.70
N ALA A 145 10.96 -3.89 1.90
CA ALA A 145 12.34 -3.58 2.27
C ALA A 145 13.36 -4.30 1.40
N GLN A 146 13.14 -5.58 1.08
CA GLN A 146 13.97 -6.36 0.16
C GLN A 146 13.98 -5.74 -1.23
N LYS A 147 12.81 -5.42 -1.79
CA LYS A 147 12.72 -4.71 -3.09
C LYS A 147 13.46 -3.38 -3.07
N HIS A 148 13.36 -2.61 -1.98
CA HIS A 148 14.10 -1.35 -1.87
C HIS A 148 15.61 -1.57 -1.72
N GLY A 149 16.05 -2.61 -1.01
CA GLY A 149 17.45 -3.01 -0.89
C GLY A 149 18.03 -3.48 -2.23
N GLU A 150 17.29 -4.30 -2.97
CA GLU A 150 17.64 -4.74 -4.31
C GLU A 150 17.69 -3.58 -5.30
N VAL A 151 16.79 -2.59 -5.24
CA VAL A 151 16.86 -1.38 -6.09
C VAL A 151 18.03 -0.46 -5.70
N SER A 152 18.52 -0.54 -4.46
CA SER A 152 19.74 0.14 -4.02
C SER A 152 21.00 -0.54 -4.55
N LEU A 153 21.00 -1.88 -4.62
CA LEU A 153 22.11 -2.72 -5.09
C LEU A 153 22.14 -2.90 -6.63
N PHE A 154 20.97 -3.02 -7.27
CA PHE A 154 20.77 -3.13 -8.71
C PHE A 154 20.30 -1.79 -9.27
N SER A 155 21.18 -1.22 -10.09
CA SER A 155 20.93 0.00 -10.83
C SER A 155 19.76 -0.22 -11.83
N SER A 156 18.61 0.38 -11.53
CA SER A 156 17.37 0.49 -12.34
C SER A 156 16.31 -0.62 -12.19
N PRO A 157 15.04 -0.27 -11.89
CA PRO A 157 13.92 -1.22 -11.82
C PRO A 157 13.32 -1.57 -13.20
N ALA A 158 14.07 -1.41 -14.29
CA ALA A 158 13.57 -1.66 -15.63
C ALA A 158 14.26 -2.92 -16.19
N PHE A 159 13.50 -4.02 -16.24
CA PHE A 159 13.85 -5.31 -16.82
C PHE A 159 14.68 -6.26 -15.94
N THR A 160 13.99 -7.08 -15.14
CA THR A 160 14.45 -8.45 -14.92
C THR A 160 13.87 -9.30 -16.04
N THR A 161 14.73 -9.76 -16.95
CA THR A 161 14.36 -10.78 -17.95
C THR A 161 14.28 -12.12 -17.22
N PRO A 162 13.17 -12.87 -17.27
CA PRO A 162 13.15 -14.24 -16.77
C PRO A 162 14.01 -15.11 -17.70
N GLY A 163 15.04 -15.78 -17.17
CA GLY A 163 15.73 -16.86 -17.90
C GLY A 163 17.19 -16.67 -18.30
N THR A 164 17.96 -15.82 -17.62
CA THR A 164 19.43 -15.92 -17.70
C THR A 164 19.96 -16.45 -16.38
N ASP A 165 20.70 -17.55 -16.47
CA ASP A 165 21.28 -18.33 -15.39
C ASP A 165 21.88 -17.50 -14.25
N GLU A 166 21.89 -18.10 -13.06
CA GLU A 166 22.32 -17.60 -11.75
C GLU A 166 23.79 -17.12 -11.65
N GLN A 167 24.44 -16.79 -12.78
CA GLN A 167 25.84 -16.37 -12.86
C GLN A 167 26.06 -14.98 -13.44
N ALA A 168 25.04 -14.12 -13.52
CA ALA A 168 25.26 -12.69 -13.76
C ALA A 168 25.77 -12.00 -12.49
N GLY A 169 27.03 -12.30 -12.16
CA GLY A 169 27.78 -11.67 -11.08
C GLY A 169 27.72 -10.15 -11.17
N VAL A 170 27.56 -9.54 -9.99
CA VAL A 170 27.61 -8.11 -9.71
C VAL A 170 28.85 -7.48 -10.36
N THR A 171 28.69 -6.86 -11.53
CA THR A 171 29.77 -6.10 -12.17
C THR A 171 29.82 -4.68 -11.61
N LYS A 172 30.61 -4.51 -10.54
CA LYS A 172 31.03 -3.21 -9.97
C LYS A 172 32.08 -2.51 -10.85
N GLY A 173 31.82 -2.33 -12.15
CA GLY A 173 32.77 -1.71 -13.09
C GLY A 173 32.14 -0.62 -13.95
N PRO A 174 32.93 0.31 -14.52
CA PRO A 174 32.45 1.25 -15.54
C PRO A 174 31.97 0.45 -16.75
N ILE A 175 30.66 0.53 -17.02
CA ILE A 175 30.01 -0.26 -18.06
C ILE A 175 30.32 0.35 -19.43
N HIS A 176 30.59 -0.52 -20.40
CA HIS A 176 30.79 -0.13 -21.80
C HIS A 176 29.50 0.47 -22.37
N ILE A 177 29.49 1.78 -22.65
CA ILE A 177 28.41 2.45 -23.36
C ILE A 177 28.60 2.19 -24.86
N PRO A 178 27.63 1.56 -25.55
CA PRO A 178 27.70 1.36 -27.01
C PRO A 178 27.90 2.68 -27.75
N ASP A 179 28.67 2.67 -28.83
CA ASP A 179 29.04 3.87 -29.56
C ASP A 179 27.83 4.68 -30.02
N GLU A 180 26.74 4.01 -30.41
CA GLU A 180 25.50 4.64 -30.86
C GLU A 180 24.79 5.41 -29.73
N GLN A 181 25.03 5.06 -28.47
CA GLN A 181 24.41 5.72 -27.32
C GLN A 181 25.31 6.79 -26.69
N LYS A 182 26.61 6.85 -27.03
CA LYS A 182 27.54 7.81 -26.43
C LYS A 182 27.10 9.26 -26.62
N ALA A 183 26.68 9.63 -27.83
CA ALA A 183 26.20 10.98 -28.14
C ALA A 183 24.99 11.35 -27.26
N PHE A 184 24.01 10.45 -27.15
CA PHE A 184 22.82 10.65 -26.33
C PHE A 184 23.16 10.82 -24.85
N ILE A 185 24.04 9.99 -24.30
CA ILE A 185 24.44 10.07 -22.88
C ILE A 185 25.24 11.35 -22.62
N ASN A 186 26.15 11.74 -23.51
CA ASN A 186 26.94 12.97 -23.37
C ASN A 186 26.05 14.21 -23.38
N GLN A 187 25.10 14.30 -24.33
CA GLN A 187 24.14 15.39 -24.39
C GLN A 187 23.32 15.53 -23.10
N ASN A 188 22.87 14.40 -22.53
CA ASN A 188 22.15 14.42 -21.25
C ASN A 188 23.06 14.80 -20.07
N CYS A 189 24.33 14.40 -20.08
CA CYS A 189 25.29 14.82 -19.06
C CYS A 189 25.52 16.34 -19.12
N GLU A 190 25.60 16.93 -20.31
CA GLU A 190 25.72 18.39 -20.48
C GLU A 190 24.50 19.13 -19.95
N LEU A 191 23.29 18.63 -20.22
CA LEU A 191 22.05 19.19 -19.66
C LEU A 191 22.07 19.19 -18.13
N ILE A 192 22.57 18.11 -17.53
CA ILE A 192 22.68 17.99 -16.07
C ILE A 192 23.78 18.91 -15.53
N GLN A 193 24.92 19.03 -16.21
CA GLN A 193 25.98 19.94 -15.80
C GLN A 193 25.48 21.40 -15.79
N ASN A 194 24.85 21.84 -16.88
CA ASN A 194 24.22 23.16 -16.96
C ASN A 194 23.16 23.37 -15.88
N PHE A 195 22.41 22.32 -15.54
CA PHE A 195 21.46 22.35 -14.44
C PHE A 195 22.14 22.45 -13.07
N MET A 196 23.29 21.81 -12.85
CA MET A 196 24.06 21.89 -11.60
C MET A 196 24.72 23.26 -11.43
N ASP A 197 25.12 23.90 -12.52
CA ASP A 197 25.73 25.23 -12.53
C ASP A 197 24.70 26.35 -12.29
N ASP A 198 23.40 26.09 -12.48
CA ASP A 198 22.30 27.03 -12.21
C ASP A 198 21.65 26.77 -10.83
N PRO A 199 22.02 27.51 -9.76
CA PRO A 199 21.51 27.27 -8.41
C PRO A 199 20.02 27.61 -8.24
N ALA A 200 19.39 28.31 -9.19
CA ALA A 200 17.98 28.66 -9.13
C ALA A 200 17.06 27.50 -9.55
N LYS A 201 17.57 26.51 -10.29
CA LYS A 201 16.79 25.35 -10.73
C LYS A 201 16.83 24.20 -9.73
N VAL A 202 15.63 23.74 -9.34
CA VAL A 202 15.44 22.65 -8.37
C VAL A 202 15.30 21.29 -9.05
N THR A 203 14.67 21.25 -10.23
CA THR A 203 14.41 20.03 -11.00
C THR A 203 14.72 20.22 -12.49
N LEU A 204 15.10 19.13 -13.15
CA LEU A 204 15.32 19.03 -14.60
C LEU A 204 14.64 17.77 -15.12
N ASN A 205 13.83 17.91 -16.18
CA ASN A 205 13.28 16.77 -16.90
C ASN A 205 14.20 16.46 -18.09
N LEU A 206 14.77 15.25 -18.12
CA LEU A 206 15.51 14.78 -19.27
C LEU A 206 14.55 14.45 -20.43
N PRO A 207 15.04 14.46 -21.68
CA PRO A 207 14.26 13.98 -22.82
C PRO A 207 13.70 12.56 -22.61
N PRO A 208 12.50 12.26 -23.15
CA PRO A 208 11.97 10.90 -23.17
C PRO A 208 12.97 9.92 -23.78
N SER A 209 13.10 8.76 -23.15
CA SER A 209 14.09 7.75 -23.52
C SER A 209 13.50 6.36 -23.43
N ASN A 210 14.10 5.39 -24.12
CA ASN A 210 13.68 3.99 -24.01
C ASN A 210 14.24 3.33 -22.72
N GLY A 211 13.86 2.08 -22.44
CA GLY A 211 14.29 1.38 -21.23
C GLY A 211 15.81 1.24 -21.11
N PHE A 212 16.47 0.94 -22.22
CA PHE A 212 17.92 0.77 -22.28
C PHE A 212 18.66 2.09 -22.03
N GLN A 213 18.22 3.16 -22.70
CA GLN A 213 18.75 4.51 -22.50
C GLN A 213 18.57 5.01 -21.07
N ARG A 214 17.39 4.78 -20.46
CA ARG A 214 17.19 5.13 -19.04
C ARG A 214 18.16 4.38 -18.13
N LYS A 215 18.39 3.08 -18.37
CA LYS A 215 19.36 2.29 -17.59
C LYS A 215 20.76 2.88 -17.67
N LEU A 216 21.22 3.22 -18.87
CA LEU A 216 22.51 3.88 -19.09
C LEU A 216 22.56 5.24 -18.37
N LEU A 217 21.52 6.06 -18.48
CA LEU A 217 21.44 7.35 -17.79
C LEU A 217 21.52 7.19 -16.27
N TYR A 218 20.75 6.28 -15.66
CA TYR A 218 20.80 6.03 -14.22
C TYR A 218 22.22 5.66 -13.75
N GLN A 219 22.90 4.80 -14.50
CA GLN A 219 24.24 4.34 -14.18
C GLN A 219 25.27 5.46 -14.34
N THR A 220 25.28 6.15 -15.49
CA THR A 220 26.24 7.21 -15.78
C THR A 220 26.05 8.41 -14.87
N ILE A 221 24.82 8.84 -14.60
CA ILE A 221 24.54 10.03 -13.80
C ILE A 221 24.98 9.82 -12.35
N ARG A 222 24.68 8.65 -11.76
CA ARG A 222 25.11 8.32 -10.39
C ARG A 222 26.62 8.27 -10.22
N GLN A 223 27.36 7.91 -11.28
CA GLN A 223 28.82 7.90 -11.27
C GLN A 223 29.42 9.30 -11.44
N LYS A 224 28.84 10.12 -12.32
CA LYS A 224 29.39 11.44 -12.69
C LYS A 224 28.94 12.59 -11.79
N PHE A 225 27.74 12.50 -11.20
CA PHE A 225 27.12 13.60 -10.46
C PHE A 225 26.75 13.15 -9.05
N SER A 226 27.32 13.83 -8.05
CA SER A 226 26.89 13.74 -6.66
C SER A 226 25.82 14.80 -6.37
N GLY A 227 24.97 14.56 -5.35
CA GLY A 227 23.94 15.54 -4.95
C GLY A 227 22.72 15.61 -5.86
N VAL A 228 22.42 14.54 -6.62
CA VAL A 228 21.22 14.45 -7.46
C VAL A 228 20.38 13.22 -7.11
N HIS A 229 19.06 13.38 -7.13
CA HIS A 229 18.08 12.31 -7.02
C HIS A 229 17.43 12.08 -8.39
N LEU A 230 17.25 10.81 -8.78
CA LEU A 230 16.73 10.42 -10.09
C LEU A 230 15.42 9.63 -9.95
N GLU A 231 14.36 10.13 -10.58
CA GLU A 231 13.05 9.49 -10.60
C GLU A 231 12.59 9.29 -12.05
N THR A 232 11.98 8.14 -12.38
CA THR A 232 11.37 7.95 -13.69
C THR A 232 9.90 8.30 -13.61
N THR A 233 9.46 9.25 -14.42
CA THR A 233 8.08 9.71 -14.48
C THR A 233 7.49 9.41 -15.86
N THR A 234 6.17 9.22 -15.91
CA THR A 234 5.41 9.05 -17.16
C THR A 234 4.66 10.34 -17.43
N GLY A 235 4.94 10.99 -18.57
CA GLY A 235 4.24 12.19 -19.02
C GLY A 235 2.83 11.91 -19.52
N GLU A 236 2.10 12.97 -19.84
CA GLU A 236 0.70 12.90 -20.31
C GLU A 236 0.54 12.05 -21.58
N LYS A 237 1.54 12.07 -22.47
CA LYS A 237 1.57 11.28 -23.70
C LYS A 237 2.03 9.83 -23.51
N LYS A 238 2.07 9.34 -22.26
CA LYS A 238 2.60 8.02 -21.86
C LYS A 238 4.09 7.80 -22.16
N GLU A 239 4.81 8.87 -22.51
CA GLU A 239 6.27 8.84 -22.66
C GLU A 239 6.96 8.82 -21.29
N ARG A 240 8.05 8.08 -21.16
CA ARG A 240 8.78 7.91 -19.90
C ARG A 240 10.12 8.63 -19.96
N PHE A 241 10.35 9.49 -18.98
CA PHE A 241 11.57 10.29 -18.86
C PHE A 241 12.09 10.30 -17.42
N ILE A 242 13.33 10.76 -17.24
CA ILE A 242 13.97 10.86 -15.92
C ILE A 242 13.86 12.31 -15.43
N VAL A 243 13.39 12.49 -14.21
CA VAL A 243 13.43 13.74 -13.46
C VAL A 243 14.66 13.72 -12.57
N VAL A 244 15.55 14.68 -12.79
CA VAL A 244 16.73 14.93 -11.98
C VAL A 244 16.36 16.02 -10.98
N THR A 245 16.51 15.74 -9.70
CA THR A 245 16.25 16.69 -8.63
C THR A 245 17.53 16.96 -7.87
N ARG A 246 17.87 18.24 -7.67
CA ARG A 246 19.01 18.62 -6.85
C ARG A 246 18.74 18.29 -5.38
N VAL A 247 19.77 17.83 -4.68
CA VAL A 247 19.71 17.46 -3.27
C VAL A 247 20.91 18.07 -2.54
N LYS A 248 20.67 18.75 -1.41
CA LYS A 248 21.70 19.50 -0.68
C LYS A 248 22.40 18.67 0.41
N SER A 249 21.81 17.56 0.84
CA SER A 249 22.37 16.68 1.87
C SER A 249 21.97 15.22 1.67
N GLU A 250 22.72 14.29 2.27
CA GLU A 250 22.33 12.87 2.31
C GLU A 250 20.99 12.65 3.01
N ASP A 251 20.64 13.49 4.00
CA ASP A 251 19.36 13.41 4.69
C ASP A 251 18.19 13.80 3.80
N GLU A 252 18.37 14.80 2.95
CA GLU A 252 17.37 15.19 1.95
C GLU A 252 17.22 14.09 0.88
N LEU A 253 18.32 13.40 0.51
CA LEU A 253 18.29 12.26 -0.40
C LEU A 253 17.45 11.11 0.19
N LYS A 254 17.75 10.73 1.43
CA LYS A 254 17.01 9.70 2.18
C LYS A 254 15.54 10.07 2.35
N LYS A 255 15.24 11.36 2.58
CA LYS A 255 13.86 11.84 2.68
C LYS A 255 13.11 11.67 1.36
N LYS A 256 13.70 12.06 0.22
CA LYS A 256 13.06 11.90 -1.10
C LYS A 256 12.91 10.43 -1.50
N GLU A 257 13.87 9.58 -1.16
CA GLU A 257 13.72 8.13 -1.34
C GLU A 257 12.57 7.57 -0.50
N LYS A 258 12.45 7.97 0.77
CA LYS A 258 11.31 7.57 1.62
C LYS A 258 9.98 8.09 1.08
N GLU A 259 9.93 9.32 0.58
CA GLU A 259 8.72 9.90 -0.03
C GLU A 259 8.31 9.13 -1.30
N LYS A 260 9.28 8.76 -2.13
CA LYS A 260 9.05 7.92 -3.32
C LYS A 260 8.51 6.54 -2.92
N GLN A 261 9.15 5.88 -1.96
CA GLN A 261 8.70 4.59 -1.45
C GLN A 261 7.30 4.67 -0.86
N ALA A 262 6.98 5.75 -0.12
CA ALA A 262 5.65 5.98 0.42
C ALA A 262 4.59 6.17 -0.68
N LYS A 263 4.93 6.85 -1.80
CA LYS A 263 4.02 6.99 -2.95
C LYS A 263 3.76 5.66 -3.64
N GLU A 264 4.73 4.75 -3.67
CA GLU A 264 4.57 3.40 -4.24
C GLU A 264 3.68 2.48 -3.37
N ILE A 265 3.60 2.73 -2.05
CA ILE A 265 2.74 2.00 -1.10
C ILE A 265 1.28 2.49 -1.12
N VAL A 266 1.01 3.70 -1.63
CA VAL A 266 -0.33 4.32 -1.58
C VAL A 266 -1.09 4.18 -2.92
N ARG A 267 -0.45 3.65 -3.95
CA ARG A 267 -0.98 3.62 -5.33
C ARG A 267 -1.80 2.36 -5.59
#